data_AF-J9B5S6-F1
#
_entry.id   AF-J9B5S6-F1
#
_cell.length_a   1.000
_cell.length_b   1.000
_cell.length_c   1.000
_cell.angle_alpha   90.00
_cell.angle_beta   90.00
_cell.angle_gamma   90.00
#
_symmetry.space_group_name_H-M   'P 1'
#
loop_
_entity.id
_entity.type
_entity.pdbx_description
1 polymer ?
#
loop_
_entity_poly.entity_id
_entity_poly.type
_entity_poly.pdbx_seq_one_letter_code
_entity_poly.pdbx_strand_id
1 'polypeptide(L)'
;MCSCQFSLHYCFESEKQARKMIQNAVERLKPGGYFIGTLPDAERIMYCIKNSKDGTYTNGISCLMYGDVEALNDSTYRPPIFGALIHFSLDTQVNCPEYLVHFPVLERLLADCGLKLIYKKRFPDAFEYYINEKNGRALLGRMQALEPFPPVDDVKLMGPAENYKFAEKKLNEIMGERLEAGCVGMGTLSQDEWEIASMYLVFAFQREKNV
;
A
#
# COMPACT_ATOMS: atom_id res chain seq x y z
N MET A 1 1.91 20.90 7.87
CA MET A 1 1.93 19.54 7.33
C MET A 1 0.49 19.16 7.03
N CYS A 2 0.24 18.48 5.92
CA CYS A 2 -1.05 17.87 5.60
C CYS A 2 -0.82 16.37 5.44
N SER A 3 -1.71 15.55 6.01
CA SER A 3 -1.65 14.09 5.96
C SER A 3 -2.92 13.56 5.33
N CYS A 4 -2.80 12.79 4.25
CA CYS A 4 -3.91 12.20 3.51
C CYS A 4 -3.69 10.69 3.42
N GLN A 5 -4.16 9.98 4.43
CA GLN A 5 -4.03 8.52 4.53
C GLN A 5 -5.27 7.88 3.92
N PHE A 6 -5.07 6.92 3.00
CA PHE A 6 -6.11 6.07 2.41
C PHE A 6 -7.35 6.83 1.90
N SER A 7 -7.15 8.02 1.31
CA SER A 7 -8.28 8.87 0.90
C SER A 7 -8.09 9.63 -0.41
N LEU A 8 -6.84 9.78 -0.86
CA LEU A 8 -6.53 10.56 -2.06
C LEU A 8 -7.14 9.97 -3.34
N HIS A 9 -7.25 8.65 -3.42
CA HIS A 9 -7.78 7.94 -4.58
C HIS A 9 -9.29 8.19 -4.81
N TYR A 10 -10.07 8.52 -3.77
CA TYR A 10 -11.50 8.80 -3.94
C TYR A 10 -11.80 10.03 -4.80
N CYS A 11 -10.89 11.00 -4.89
CA CYS A 11 -11.11 12.20 -5.71
C CYS A 11 -10.66 12.04 -7.17
N PHE A 12 -10.12 10.89 -7.57
CA PHE A 12 -9.65 10.64 -8.93
C PHE A 12 -10.74 10.18 -9.91
N GLU A 13 -12.02 10.27 -9.50
CA GLU A 13 -13.17 10.13 -10.40
C GLU A 13 -13.08 11.07 -11.61
N SER A 14 -12.68 12.32 -11.39
CA SER A 14 -12.46 13.30 -12.45
C SER A 14 -11.26 14.21 -12.16
N GLU A 15 -10.67 14.77 -13.21
CA GLU A 15 -9.56 15.73 -13.06
C GLU A 15 -9.96 16.94 -12.19
N LYS A 16 -11.19 17.43 -12.34
CA LYS A 16 -11.71 18.58 -11.58
C LYS A 16 -11.74 18.28 -10.08
N GLN A 17 -12.22 17.09 -9.69
CA GLN A 17 -12.24 16.67 -8.28
C GLN A 17 -10.81 16.48 -7.75
N ALA A 18 -9.94 15.82 -8.52
CA ALA A 18 -8.54 15.60 -8.13
C ALA A 18 -7.80 16.92 -7.89
N ARG A 19 -7.88 17.85 -8.85
CA ARG A 19 -7.27 19.19 -8.71
C ARG A 19 -7.83 19.96 -7.52
N LYS A 20 -9.15 19.94 -7.32
CA LYS A 20 -9.78 20.67 -6.21
C LYS A 20 -9.37 20.11 -4.85
N MET A 21 -9.33 18.78 -4.72
CA MET A 21 -8.89 18.14 -3.49
C MET A 21 -7.43 18.44 -3.20
N ILE A 22 -6.54 18.24 -4.19
CA ILE A 22 -5.11 18.54 -4.07
C ILE A 22 -4.91 19.99 -3.66
N GLN A 23 -5.58 20.93 -4.34
CA GLN A 23 -5.50 22.35 -4.00
C GLN A 23 -5.86 22.59 -2.53
N ASN A 24 -7.01 22.07 -2.07
CA ASN A 24 -7.45 22.23 -0.68
C ASN A 24 -6.44 21.64 0.32
N ALA A 25 -5.84 20.50 -0.01
CA ALA A 25 -4.87 19.82 0.86
C ALA A 25 -3.56 20.62 1.01
N VAL A 26 -3.13 21.31 -0.04
CA VAL A 26 -1.78 21.89 -0.11
C VAL A 26 -1.75 23.42 -0.05
N GLU A 27 -2.85 24.13 -0.35
CA GLU A 27 -2.87 25.60 -0.48
C GLU A 27 -2.39 26.33 0.79
N ARG A 28 -2.60 25.75 1.97
CA ARG A 28 -2.19 26.32 3.26
C ARG A 28 -0.83 25.80 3.76
N LEU A 29 -0.13 24.99 2.97
CA LEU A 29 1.21 24.54 3.32
C LEU A 29 2.20 25.69 3.20
N LYS A 30 2.79 26.06 4.34
CA LYS A 30 3.92 26.99 4.41
C LYS A 30 5.11 26.48 3.58
N PRO A 31 5.98 27.37 3.08
CA PRO A 31 7.26 27.00 2.47
C PRO A 31 8.02 25.95 3.27
N GLY A 32 8.47 24.88 2.61
CA GLY A 32 9.12 23.73 3.25
C GLY A 32 8.18 22.76 3.98
N GLY A 33 6.88 23.03 4.04
CA GLY A 33 5.88 22.14 4.62
C GLY A 33 5.63 20.89 3.76
N TYR A 34 5.21 19.80 4.41
CA TYR A 34 5.02 18.51 3.75
C TYR A 34 3.54 18.16 3.53
N PHE A 35 3.28 17.55 2.38
CA PHE A 35 2.09 16.76 2.08
C PHE A 35 2.49 15.29 2.06
N ILE A 36 1.96 14.49 2.99
CA ILE A 36 2.25 13.07 3.11
C ILE A 36 0.98 12.25 2.92
N GLY A 37 1.11 11.04 2.43
CA GLY A 37 -0.04 10.17 2.25
C GLY A 37 0.29 8.74 1.92
N THR A 38 -0.77 7.94 1.95
CA THR A 38 -0.79 6.56 1.45
C THR A 38 -1.73 6.47 0.27
N LEU A 39 -1.39 5.63 -0.69
CA LEU A 39 -2.13 5.49 -1.94
C LEU A 39 -2.12 4.04 -2.40
N PRO A 40 -3.24 3.53 -2.94
CA PRO A 40 -3.23 2.29 -3.70
C PRO A 40 -2.26 2.41 -4.90
N ASP A 41 -1.35 1.45 -5.02
CA ASP A 41 -0.39 1.36 -6.12
C ASP A 41 -1.10 0.80 -7.36
N ALA A 42 -1.46 1.69 -8.27
CA ALA A 42 -2.18 1.34 -9.49
C ALA A 42 -1.45 0.30 -10.35
N GLU A 43 -0.12 0.30 -10.38
CA GLU A 43 0.65 -0.68 -11.16
C GLU A 43 0.54 -2.06 -10.54
N ARG A 44 0.68 -2.16 -9.21
CA ARG A 44 0.53 -3.42 -8.47
C ARG A 44 -0.89 -3.97 -8.55
N ILE A 45 -1.89 -3.12 -8.37
CA ILE A 45 -3.31 -3.46 -8.45
C ILE A 45 -3.66 -4.00 -9.84
N MET A 46 -3.26 -3.29 -10.90
CA MET A 46 -3.51 -3.73 -12.27
C MET A 46 -2.74 -5.00 -12.62
N TYR A 47 -1.54 -5.19 -12.09
CA TYR A 47 -0.80 -6.44 -12.23
C TYR A 47 -1.57 -7.62 -11.62
N CYS A 48 -2.09 -7.48 -10.40
CA CYS A 48 -2.85 -8.55 -9.74
C CYS A 48 -4.14 -8.87 -10.51
N ILE A 49 -4.91 -7.85 -10.91
CA ILE A 49 -6.14 -8.01 -11.68
C ILE A 49 -5.88 -8.73 -13.01
N LYS A 50 -4.88 -8.29 -13.79
CA LYS A 50 -4.58 -8.83 -15.13
C LYS A 50 -4.02 -10.24 -15.13
N ASN A 51 -3.37 -10.66 -14.05
CA ASN A 51 -2.86 -12.03 -13.89
C ASN A 51 -3.88 -12.96 -13.21
N SER A 52 -5.08 -12.47 -12.91
CA SER A 52 -6.19 -13.27 -12.40
C SER A 52 -7.07 -13.78 -13.54
N LYS A 53 -7.72 -14.93 -13.34
CA LYS A 53 -8.44 -15.63 -14.44
C LYS A 53 -9.59 -14.81 -15.04
N ASP A 54 -10.27 -14.01 -14.22
CA ASP A 54 -11.54 -13.35 -14.58
C ASP A 54 -11.50 -11.83 -14.36
N GLY A 55 -10.30 -11.22 -14.43
CA GLY A 55 -10.13 -9.77 -14.15
C GLY A 55 -10.52 -9.36 -12.72
N THR A 56 -10.59 -10.34 -11.82
CA THR A 56 -10.89 -10.19 -10.40
C THR A 56 -9.81 -10.91 -9.61
N TYR A 57 -9.09 -10.17 -8.79
CA TYR A 57 -8.13 -10.72 -7.85
C TYR A 57 -8.83 -10.96 -6.51
N THR A 58 -8.69 -12.16 -5.95
CA THR A 58 -9.26 -12.51 -4.65
C THR A 58 -8.26 -13.33 -3.85
N ASN A 59 -8.15 -13.05 -2.56
CA ASN A 59 -7.44 -13.87 -1.59
C ASN A 59 -8.32 -14.16 -0.37
N GLY A 60 -7.77 -14.71 0.72
CA GLY A 60 -8.56 -15.10 1.89
C GLY A 60 -9.26 -13.96 2.64
N ILE A 61 -8.89 -12.69 2.40
CA ILE A 61 -9.38 -11.52 3.15
C ILE A 61 -9.94 -10.40 2.27
N SER A 62 -9.70 -10.43 0.96
CA SER A 62 -10.02 -9.31 0.05
C SER A 62 -10.36 -9.75 -1.36
N CYS A 63 -11.20 -8.95 -2.02
CA CYS A 63 -11.53 -9.05 -3.43
C CYS A 63 -11.36 -7.67 -4.09
N LEU A 64 -10.70 -7.66 -5.25
CA LEU A 64 -10.35 -6.50 -6.05
C LEU A 64 -10.78 -6.74 -7.51
N MET A 65 -11.65 -5.88 -8.02
CA MET A 65 -12.19 -5.96 -9.38
C MET A 65 -12.07 -4.62 -10.10
N TYR A 66 -11.67 -4.63 -11.37
CA TYR A 66 -11.71 -3.44 -12.20
C TYR A 66 -13.15 -3.18 -12.68
N GLY A 67 -13.58 -1.92 -12.71
CA GLY A 67 -14.97 -1.55 -13.04
C GLY A 67 -15.40 -1.94 -14.46
N ASP A 68 -14.45 -2.05 -15.40
CA ASP A 68 -14.69 -2.44 -16.79
C ASP A 68 -13.85 -3.67 -17.16
N VAL A 69 -14.27 -4.83 -16.61
CA VAL A 69 -13.57 -6.12 -16.80
C VAL A 69 -13.51 -6.51 -18.29
N GLU A 70 -14.54 -6.20 -19.06
CA GLU A 70 -14.58 -6.54 -20.50
C GLU A 70 -13.49 -5.81 -21.28
N ALA A 71 -13.22 -4.54 -20.97
CA ALA A 71 -12.14 -3.79 -21.59
C ALA A 71 -10.75 -4.39 -21.33
N LEU A 72 -10.57 -5.15 -20.25
CA LEU A 72 -9.30 -5.83 -19.97
C LEU A 72 -9.02 -7.01 -20.90
N ASN A 73 -10.02 -7.52 -21.63
CA ASN A 73 -9.82 -8.55 -22.66
C ASN A 73 -9.05 -8.00 -23.87
N ASP A 74 -9.05 -6.69 -24.08
CA ASP A 74 -8.22 -6.03 -25.08
C ASP A 74 -6.82 -5.74 -24.51
N SER A 75 -5.81 -6.44 -25.02
CA SER A 75 -4.40 -6.24 -24.64
C SER A 75 -3.88 -4.81 -24.87
N THR A 76 -4.52 -4.05 -25.76
CA THR A 76 -4.16 -2.66 -26.08
C THR A 76 -4.86 -1.65 -25.17
N TYR A 77 -5.90 -2.06 -24.44
CA TYR A 77 -6.64 -1.20 -23.53
C TYR A 77 -5.74 -0.63 -22.44
N ARG A 78 -5.98 0.65 -22.15
CA ARG A 78 -5.34 1.38 -21.06
C ARG A 78 -6.45 2.03 -20.22
N PRO A 79 -6.48 1.79 -18.90
CA PRO A 79 -7.39 2.50 -18.02
C PRO A 79 -7.29 4.02 -18.21
N PRO A 80 -8.40 4.75 -18.10
CA PRO A 80 -8.37 6.21 -18.19
C PRO A 80 -7.55 6.80 -17.04
N ILE A 81 -6.96 7.98 -17.26
CA ILE A 81 -6.14 8.66 -16.24
C ILE A 81 -6.96 9.04 -15.00
N PHE A 82 -8.23 9.41 -15.21
CA PHE A 82 -9.22 9.71 -14.18
C PHE A 82 -10.46 8.86 -14.44
N GLY A 83 -11.18 8.49 -13.39
CA GLY A 83 -12.41 7.70 -13.49
C GLY A 83 -12.20 6.19 -13.68
N ALA A 84 -10.96 5.72 -13.59
CA ALA A 84 -10.64 4.29 -13.63
C ALA A 84 -11.09 3.60 -12.32
N LEU A 85 -12.36 3.21 -12.28
CA LEU A 85 -13.02 2.62 -11.12
C LEU A 85 -12.43 1.26 -10.76
N ILE A 86 -12.19 1.05 -9.47
CA ILE A 86 -11.94 -0.25 -8.87
C ILE A 86 -12.93 -0.49 -7.74
N HIS A 87 -13.36 -1.74 -7.62
CA HIS A 87 -14.11 -2.23 -6.49
C HIS A 87 -13.14 -2.98 -5.59
N PHE A 88 -12.88 -2.41 -4.42
CA PHE A 88 -12.06 -3.02 -3.38
C PHE A 88 -12.95 -3.43 -2.21
N SER A 89 -12.75 -4.63 -1.70
CA SER A 89 -13.44 -5.13 -0.51
C SER A 89 -12.44 -5.82 0.41
N LEU A 90 -12.55 -5.57 1.70
CA LEU A 90 -11.74 -6.17 2.76
C LEU A 90 -12.68 -6.63 3.88
N ASP A 91 -12.75 -7.94 4.14
CA ASP A 91 -13.41 -8.60 5.27
C ASP A 91 -14.56 -7.81 5.95
N THR A 92 -15.58 -7.43 5.16
CA THR A 92 -16.84 -6.76 5.54
C THR A 92 -16.86 -5.24 5.71
N GLN A 93 -15.80 -4.50 5.41
CA GLN A 93 -15.84 -3.03 5.43
C GLN A 93 -15.31 -2.40 4.14
N VAL A 94 -15.94 -1.28 3.78
CA VAL A 94 -15.77 -0.43 2.60
C VAL A 94 -16.46 -0.98 1.34
N ASN A 95 -17.62 -0.40 1.03
CA ASN A 95 -18.27 -0.49 -0.28
C ASN A 95 -18.29 0.93 -0.89
N CYS A 96 -17.09 1.50 -1.05
CA CYS A 96 -16.92 2.82 -1.64
C CYS A 96 -16.19 2.68 -2.99
N PRO A 97 -16.64 3.41 -4.03
CA PRO A 97 -15.93 3.41 -5.30
C PRO A 97 -14.54 4.01 -5.11
N GLU A 98 -13.51 3.25 -5.44
CA GLU A 98 -12.12 3.70 -5.45
C GLU A 98 -11.67 3.92 -6.90
N TYR A 99 -10.71 4.82 -7.12
CA TYR A 99 -10.21 5.09 -8.47
C TYR A 99 -8.70 4.88 -8.53
N LEU A 100 -8.22 4.25 -9.61
CA LEU A 100 -6.79 4.10 -9.85
C LEU A 100 -6.14 5.47 -9.93
N VAL A 101 -5.00 5.61 -9.25
CA VAL A 101 -4.19 6.81 -9.31
C VAL A 101 -2.87 6.47 -9.97
N HIS A 102 -2.72 6.91 -11.22
CA HIS A 102 -1.44 6.85 -11.91
C HIS A 102 -0.47 7.85 -11.24
N PHE A 103 0.51 7.34 -10.48
CA PHE A 103 1.37 8.17 -9.64
C PHE A 103 2.08 9.33 -10.39
N PRO A 104 2.59 9.15 -11.63
CA PRO A 104 3.16 10.27 -12.40
C PRO A 104 2.17 11.42 -12.65
N VAL A 105 0.87 11.13 -12.75
CA VAL A 105 -0.17 12.16 -12.89
C VAL A 105 -0.35 12.90 -11.56
N LEU A 106 -0.41 12.17 -10.43
CA LEU A 106 -0.43 12.80 -9.10
C LEU A 106 0.78 13.71 -8.89
N GLU A 107 1.98 13.23 -9.24
CA GLU A 107 3.21 14.02 -9.15
C GLU A 107 3.11 15.30 -9.98
N ARG A 108 2.58 15.22 -11.21
CA ARG A 108 2.38 16.40 -12.04
C ARG A 108 1.37 17.38 -11.44
N LEU A 109 0.23 16.90 -10.94
CA LEU A 109 -0.80 17.74 -10.33
C LEU A 109 -0.28 18.48 -9.08
N LEU A 110 0.56 17.82 -8.28
CA LEU A 110 1.20 18.43 -7.11
C LEU A 110 2.32 19.39 -7.51
N ALA A 111 3.06 19.09 -8.58
CA ALA A 111 4.06 20.00 -9.15
C ALA A 111 3.41 21.29 -9.68
N ASP A 112 2.26 21.21 -10.36
CA ASP A 112 1.47 22.38 -10.78
C ASP A 112 1.06 23.26 -9.58
N CYS A 113 0.95 22.66 -8.38
CA CYS A 113 0.65 23.38 -7.14
C CYS A 113 1.90 23.92 -6.45
N GLY A 114 3.13 23.70 -6.94
CA GLY A 114 4.40 24.12 -6.31
C GLY A 114 4.91 23.17 -5.23
N LEU A 115 4.69 21.86 -5.39
CA LEU A 115 5.28 20.83 -4.53
C LEU A 115 6.22 19.92 -5.34
N LYS A 116 7.29 19.50 -4.69
CA LYS A 116 8.26 18.55 -5.25
C LYS A 116 8.18 17.21 -4.53
N LEU A 117 8.25 16.10 -5.27
CA LEU A 117 8.35 14.76 -4.71
C LEU A 117 9.67 14.61 -3.94
N ILE A 118 9.61 14.16 -2.69
CA ILE A 118 10.77 13.88 -1.85
C ILE A 118 10.92 12.39 -1.56
N TYR A 119 9.80 11.67 -1.51
CA TYR A 119 9.77 10.29 -1.07
C TYR A 119 8.60 9.54 -1.71
N LYS A 120 8.87 8.35 -2.24
CA LYS A 120 7.89 7.36 -2.72
C LYS A 120 8.46 5.98 -2.42
N LYS A 121 7.74 5.14 -1.68
CA LYS A 121 8.09 3.73 -1.47
C LYS A 121 6.82 2.89 -1.41
N ARG A 122 6.84 1.67 -1.94
CA ARG A 122 5.77 0.71 -1.66
C ARG A 122 5.85 0.31 -0.19
N PHE A 123 4.75 -0.18 0.37
CA PHE A 123 4.72 -0.58 1.78
C PHE A 123 5.79 -1.61 2.16
N PRO A 124 6.07 -2.67 1.36
CA PRO A 124 7.17 -3.60 1.69
C PRO A 124 8.53 -2.89 1.77
N ASP A 125 8.82 -2.02 0.81
CA ASP A 125 10.08 -1.26 0.76
C ASP A 125 10.16 -0.24 1.92
N ALA A 126 9.02 0.35 2.31
CA ALA A 126 8.93 1.28 3.44
C ALA A 126 9.07 0.54 4.78
N PHE A 127 8.47 -0.63 4.92
CA PHE A 127 8.59 -1.48 6.09
C PHE A 127 10.05 -1.89 6.31
N GLU A 128 10.73 -2.39 5.28
CA GLU A 128 12.15 -2.75 5.35
C GLU A 128 13.05 -1.56 5.69
N TYR A 129 12.72 -0.38 5.17
CA TYR A 129 13.42 0.84 5.53
C TYR A 129 13.23 1.19 7.02
N TYR A 130 11.99 1.34 7.49
CA TYR A 130 11.69 1.83 8.84
C TYR A 130 11.95 0.81 9.95
N ILE A 131 11.95 -0.50 9.68
CA ILE A 131 12.30 -1.49 10.69
C ILE A 131 13.78 -1.38 11.10
N ASN A 132 14.64 -0.88 10.20
CA ASN A 132 16.07 -0.68 10.46
C ASN A 132 16.40 0.71 11.03
N GLU A 133 15.42 1.63 11.07
CA GLU A 133 15.57 2.94 11.67
C GLU A 133 15.53 2.90 13.21
N LYS A 134 16.02 3.97 13.84
CA LYS A 134 16.08 4.08 15.29
C LYS A 134 14.67 3.91 15.90
N ASN A 135 14.53 2.96 16.82
CA ASN A 135 13.28 2.57 17.48
C ASN A 135 12.22 1.89 16.60
N GLY A 136 12.48 1.64 15.31
CA GLY A 136 11.49 1.02 14.39
C GLY A 136 10.96 -0.31 14.90
N ARG A 137 11.86 -1.28 15.17
CA ARG A 137 11.51 -2.58 15.77
C ARG A 137 10.75 -2.45 17.09
N ALA A 138 11.23 -1.58 17.97
CA ALA A 138 10.65 -1.41 19.30
C ALA A 138 9.23 -0.83 19.23
N LEU A 139 8.97 0.12 18.33
CA LEU A 139 7.64 0.67 18.10
C LEU A 139 6.70 -0.38 17.51
N LEU A 140 7.15 -1.11 16.50
CA LEU A 140 6.38 -2.16 15.85
C LEU A 140 5.94 -3.25 16.85
N GLY A 141 6.85 -3.66 17.74
CA GLY A 141 6.56 -4.60 18.81
C GLY A 141 5.54 -4.06 19.83
N ARG A 142 5.64 -2.78 20.22
CA ARG A 142 4.66 -2.15 21.12
C ARG A 142 3.28 -2.00 20.49
N MET A 143 3.21 -1.81 19.18
CA MET A 143 1.95 -1.72 18.44
C MET A 143 1.33 -3.09 18.15
N GLN A 144 2.06 -4.18 18.40
CA GLN A 144 1.65 -5.54 18.02
C GLN A 144 1.27 -5.60 16.53
N ALA A 145 2.01 -4.87 15.69
CA ALA A 145 1.70 -4.72 14.27
C ALA A 145 2.07 -5.95 13.42
N LEU A 146 2.69 -6.96 14.04
CA LEU A 146 3.02 -8.25 13.43
C LEU A 146 2.69 -9.35 14.43
N GLU A 147 2.34 -10.51 13.89
CA GLU A 147 2.13 -11.74 14.64
C GLU A 147 3.46 -12.42 14.96
N PRO A 148 3.63 -12.97 16.17
CA PRO A 148 4.79 -13.81 16.47
C PRO A 148 4.69 -15.13 15.70
N PHE A 149 5.76 -15.48 14.98
CA PHE A 149 5.91 -16.73 14.25
C PHE A 149 7.27 -17.40 14.59
N PRO A 150 7.30 -18.70 14.96
CA PRO A 150 6.15 -19.58 15.16
C PRO A 150 5.23 -19.06 16.28
N PRO A 151 3.94 -19.44 16.29
CA PRO A 151 3.03 -19.01 17.35
C PRO A 151 3.59 -19.44 18.71
N VAL A 152 3.55 -18.51 19.67
CA VAL A 152 3.99 -18.76 21.04
C VAL A 152 2.74 -19.05 21.88
N ASP A 153 2.82 -20.07 22.74
CA ASP A 153 1.70 -20.54 23.58
C ASP A 153 0.45 -20.93 22.74
N ASP A 154 -0.76 -20.69 23.27
CA ASP A 154 -2.05 -20.96 22.61
C ASP A 154 -2.51 -19.83 21.65
N VAL A 155 -1.59 -18.97 21.19
CA VAL A 155 -1.92 -17.86 20.28
C VAL A 155 -2.27 -18.42 18.89
N LYS A 156 -3.51 -18.21 18.48
CA LYS A 156 -3.98 -18.56 17.14
C LYS A 156 -3.54 -17.48 16.14
N LEU A 157 -2.82 -17.89 15.11
CA LEU A 157 -2.50 -17.06 13.94
C LEU A 157 -3.77 -16.64 13.20
N MET A 158 -3.78 -15.43 12.61
CA MET A 158 -4.96 -14.90 11.91
C MET A 158 -5.25 -15.65 10.61
N GLY A 159 -4.21 -16.05 9.87
CA GLY A 159 -4.33 -16.82 8.64
C GLY A 159 -4.31 -18.35 8.85
N PRO A 160 -4.73 -19.13 7.84
CA PRO A 160 -4.46 -20.58 7.81
C PRO A 160 -2.96 -20.87 7.75
N ALA A 161 -2.54 -22.05 8.21
CA ALA A 161 -1.12 -22.43 8.29
C ALA A 161 -0.38 -22.31 6.94
N GLU A 162 -1.09 -22.53 5.82
CA GLU A 162 -0.53 -22.40 4.47
C GLU A 162 -0.06 -20.99 4.11
N ASN A 163 -0.62 -19.95 4.75
CA ASN A 163 -0.23 -18.56 4.57
C ASN A 163 1.09 -18.19 5.24
N TYR A 164 1.72 -19.11 5.98
CA TYR A 164 2.96 -18.87 6.72
C TYR A 164 4.16 -19.64 6.14
N LYS A 165 4.00 -20.32 5.00
CA LYS A 165 5.10 -21.05 4.32
C LYS A 165 6.33 -20.17 4.05
N PHE A 166 6.11 -18.89 3.71
CA PHE A 166 7.20 -17.94 3.50
C PHE A 166 7.93 -17.59 4.81
N ALA A 167 7.18 -17.38 5.89
CA ALA A 167 7.75 -17.11 7.21
C ALA A 167 8.53 -18.33 7.73
N GLU A 168 8.01 -19.54 7.55
CA GLU A 168 8.69 -20.81 7.88
C GLU A 168 10.00 -20.96 7.10
N LYS A 169 9.97 -20.76 5.78
CA LYS A 169 11.20 -20.82 4.96
C LYS A 169 12.24 -19.81 5.44
N LYS A 170 11.84 -18.56 5.66
CA LYS A 170 12.74 -17.49 6.11
C LYS A 170 13.31 -17.76 7.51
N LEU A 171 12.51 -18.33 8.40
CA LEU A 171 12.95 -18.74 9.72
C LEU A 171 14.01 -19.86 9.64
N ASN A 172 13.78 -20.87 8.80
CA ASN A 172 14.72 -21.96 8.57
C ASN A 172 16.05 -21.45 7.99
N GLU A 173 16.02 -20.46 7.08
CA GLU A 173 17.22 -19.80 6.56
C GLU A 173 18.00 -19.10 7.68
N ILE A 174 17.33 -18.31 8.53
CA ILE A 174 17.96 -17.62 9.67
C ILE A 174 18.54 -18.61 10.69
N MET A 175 17.85 -19.72 10.94
CA MET A 175 18.33 -20.77 11.84
C MET A 175 19.53 -21.53 11.26
N GLY A 176 19.55 -21.79 9.96
CA GLY A 176 20.68 -22.43 9.27
C GLY A 176 21.97 -21.59 9.32
N GLU A 177 21.83 -20.26 9.36
CA GLU A 177 22.95 -19.31 9.48
C GLU A 177 23.47 -19.12 10.92
N ARG A 178 22.66 -19.45 11.95
CA ARG A 178 23.01 -19.26 13.36
C ARG A 178 23.37 -20.59 14.03
N LEU A 179 24.62 -20.73 14.45
CA LEU A 179 25.17 -21.91 15.14
C LEU A 179 24.63 -22.13 16.58
N GLU A 180 23.83 -21.22 17.15
CA GLU A 180 23.33 -21.32 18.52
C GLU A 180 21.81 -21.51 18.59
N ALA A 181 21.40 -22.59 19.28
CA ALA A 181 20.03 -23.07 19.47
C ALA A 181 19.21 -22.22 20.46
N GLY A 182 19.09 -20.92 20.21
CA GLY A 182 18.11 -20.06 20.89
C GLY A 182 16.73 -20.19 20.25
N CYS A 183 15.66 -19.88 21.01
CA CYS A 183 14.31 -19.74 20.46
C CYS A 183 14.29 -18.52 19.51
N VAL A 184 14.47 -18.76 18.22
CA VAL A 184 14.38 -17.73 17.18
C VAL A 184 12.92 -17.62 16.78
N GLY A 185 12.25 -16.57 17.22
CA GLY A 185 10.95 -16.14 16.70
C GLY A 185 11.12 -14.91 15.82
N MET A 186 10.20 -14.72 14.87
CA MET A 186 10.10 -13.52 14.05
C MET A 186 8.69 -12.95 14.06
N GLY A 187 8.55 -11.65 13.78
CA GLY A 187 7.24 -11.07 13.49
C GLY A 187 6.90 -11.23 12.00
N THR A 188 5.66 -11.59 11.66
CA THR A 188 5.16 -11.59 10.28
C THR A 188 3.68 -11.20 10.22
N LEU A 189 3.17 -11.02 9.00
CA LEU A 189 1.75 -11.11 8.68
C LEU A 189 1.51 -12.44 7.95
N SER A 190 0.25 -12.85 7.85
CA SER A 190 -0.14 -13.91 6.92
C SER A 190 0.14 -13.49 5.47
N GLN A 191 0.30 -14.46 4.56
CA GLN A 191 0.48 -14.18 3.14
C GLN A 191 -0.64 -13.29 2.56
N ASP A 192 -1.91 -13.56 2.90
CA ASP A 192 -3.05 -12.77 2.42
C ASP A 192 -2.94 -11.30 2.86
N GLU A 193 -2.59 -11.04 4.11
CA GLU A 193 -2.40 -9.67 4.63
C GLU A 193 -1.20 -8.98 3.97
N TRP A 194 -0.09 -9.70 3.75
CA TRP A 194 1.08 -9.17 3.05
C TRP A 194 0.74 -8.79 1.61
N GLU A 195 -0.06 -9.59 0.92
CA GLU A 195 -0.48 -9.30 -0.45
C GLU A 195 -1.28 -8.00 -0.52
N ILE A 196 -2.22 -7.78 0.41
CA ILE A 196 -3.00 -6.53 0.48
C ILE A 196 -2.14 -5.34 0.90
N ALA A 197 -1.31 -5.48 1.94
CA ALA A 197 -0.38 -4.42 2.35
C ALA A 197 0.54 -4.01 1.18
N SER A 198 0.97 -4.97 0.35
CA SER A 198 1.81 -4.72 -0.82
C SER A 198 1.15 -3.91 -1.93
N MET A 199 -0.18 -3.77 -1.91
CA MET A 199 -0.94 -2.96 -2.87
C MET A 199 -0.90 -1.47 -2.56
N TYR A 200 -0.23 -1.04 -1.48
CA TYR A 200 -0.15 0.36 -1.11
C TYR A 200 1.28 0.89 -1.20
N LEU A 201 1.36 2.20 -1.42
CA LEU A 201 2.58 2.99 -1.35
C LEU A 201 2.42 4.16 -0.39
N VAL A 202 3.54 4.61 0.16
CA VAL A 202 3.68 5.85 0.93
C VAL A 202 4.39 6.90 0.08
N PHE A 203 3.99 8.15 0.20
CA PHE A 203 4.66 9.27 -0.46
C PHE A 203 4.80 10.48 0.45
N ALA A 204 5.76 11.34 0.13
CA ALA A 204 5.89 12.68 0.69
C ALA A 204 6.31 13.68 -0.39
N PHE A 205 5.58 14.80 -0.44
CA PHE A 205 5.90 15.97 -1.24
C PHE A 205 6.21 17.14 -0.31
N GLN A 206 7.12 18.02 -0.74
CA GLN A 206 7.46 19.23 0.00
C GLN A 206 7.11 20.46 -0.82
N ARG A 207 6.48 21.44 -0.16
CA ARG A 207 6.25 22.79 -0.69
C ARG A 207 7.60 23.44 -0.97
N GLU A 208 7.81 23.84 -2.22
CA GLU A 208 9.02 24.56 -2.60
C GLU A 208 9.14 25.86 -1.80
N LYS A 209 10.37 26.21 -1.42
CA LYS A 209 10.65 27.51 -0.84
C LYS A 209 10.69 28.48 -2.01
N ASN A 210 9.78 29.46 -2.04
CA ASN A 210 9.89 30.56 -2.99
C ASN A 210 11.32 31.13 -2.87
N VAL A 211 12.08 31.06 -3.97
CA VAL A 211 13.39 31.72 -4.09
C VAL A 211 13.16 33.20 -4.29
#